data_AF-A0A2H6K5V8-F1
#
_entry.id   AF-A0A2H6K5V8-F1
#
_cell.length_a   1.000
_cell.length_b   1.000
_cell.length_c   1.000
_cell.angle_alpha   90.00
_cell.angle_beta   90.00
_cell.angle_gamma   90.00
#
_symmetry.space_group_name_H-M   'P 1'
#
loop_
_entity.id
_entity.type
_entity.pdbx_description
1 polymer ?
#
loop_
_entity_poly.entity_id
_entity_poly.type
_entity_poly.pdbx_seq_one_letter_code
_entity_poly.pdbx_strand_id
1 'polypeptide(L)'
;MPVRLDDKRVRLAAFEWLAEQVHIHGDVLPRTILAQGFELDGQRVPLVSAQGIFKPRVLAEIPLSITTAPRGPYDDRVNDEEGLLVYRYRGTDPMHRDNAGLRRAMQSGTPLVYFFGVAPGKYLAIWPVFIVGDDPQALEFTVTVDDPSYVDYYARKGVRKESPELRVAEPAAAGRRAYITTEVKQRLHQRSFRFKVLEAYREQCALCRLRHVELLDAAHIIPDSEPDGEPVISNGLALCKLHHAAYDNFFLGIRPDYQIEVRQDVLEEEDGPMLRHGLKGLNGGRLLVPRSREARPAPERLEVRYEMFRAS
;
A
#
# COMPACT_ATOMS: atom_id res chain seq x y z
N MET A 1 -7.69 12.28 35.69
CA MET A 1 -7.81 10.99 34.98
C MET A 1 -8.10 11.28 33.52
N PRO A 2 -7.56 10.54 32.55
CA PRO A 2 -7.90 10.76 31.15
C PRO A 2 -9.41 10.62 30.97
N VAL A 3 -10.04 11.61 30.32
CA VAL A 3 -11.46 11.56 29.98
C VAL A 3 -11.61 10.43 28.97
N ARG A 4 -12.43 9.43 29.32
CA ARG A 4 -12.79 8.37 28.38
C ARG A 4 -13.80 8.95 27.40
N LEU A 5 -13.49 8.82 26.12
CA LEU A 5 -14.40 9.21 25.05
C LEU A 5 -15.22 7.99 24.62
N ASP A 6 -16.37 8.26 24.01
CA ASP A 6 -17.17 7.21 23.38
C ASP A 6 -16.34 6.54 22.26
N ASP A 7 -16.20 5.21 22.35
CA ASP A 7 -15.30 4.43 21.48
C ASP A 7 -15.72 4.55 20.01
N LYS A 8 -17.03 4.54 19.74
CA LYS A 8 -17.58 4.68 18.40
C LYS A 8 -17.31 6.07 17.81
N ARG A 9 -17.52 7.15 18.58
CA ARG A 9 -17.18 8.52 18.16
C ARG A 9 -15.69 8.67 17.82
N VAL A 10 -14.80 8.11 18.65
CA VAL A 10 -13.35 8.16 18.41
C VAL A 10 -12.97 7.48 17.09
N ARG A 11 -13.54 6.30 16.80
CA ARG A 11 -13.23 5.56 15.56
C ARG A 11 -13.73 6.27 14.31
N LEU A 12 -14.96 6.81 14.35
CA LEU A 12 -15.52 7.55 13.22
C LEU A 12 -14.70 8.82 12.93
N ALA A 13 -14.34 9.57 13.97
CA ALA A 13 -13.47 10.74 13.84
C ALA A 13 -12.07 10.36 13.31
N ALA A 14 -11.53 9.20 13.71
CA ALA A 14 -10.26 8.71 13.18
C ALA A 14 -10.34 8.39 11.67
N PHE A 15 -11.44 7.80 11.21
CA PHE A 15 -11.63 7.46 9.79
C PHE A 15 -11.83 8.71 8.93
N GLU A 16 -12.61 9.68 9.41
CA GLU A 16 -12.81 10.96 8.75
C GLU A 16 -11.49 11.73 8.64
N TRP A 17 -10.76 11.85 9.76
CA TRP A 17 -9.47 12.53 9.77
C TRP A 17 -8.46 11.85 8.84
N LEU A 18 -8.40 10.52 8.80
CA LEU A 18 -7.51 9.80 7.87
C LEU A 18 -7.88 10.05 6.41
N ALA A 19 -9.17 10.14 6.07
CA ALA A 19 -9.61 10.47 4.73
C ALA A 19 -9.12 11.87 4.31
N GLU A 20 -9.21 12.85 5.21
CA GLU A 20 -8.66 14.20 5.00
C GLU A 20 -7.14 14.18 4.82
N GLN A 21 -6.42 13.43 5.67
CA GLN A 21 -4.95 13.36 5.56
C GLN A 21 -4.51 12.72 4.25
N VAL A 22 -5.21 11.70 3.77
CA VAL A 22 -4.94 11.08 2.46
C VAL A 22 -5.22 12.06 1.32
N HIS A 23 -6.26 12.89 1.44
CA HIS A 23 -6.53 13.93 0.45
C HIS A 23 -5.43 14.99 0.39
N ILE A 24 -4.88 15.39 1.55
CA ILE A 24 -3.85 16.44 1.65
C ILE A 24 -2.45 15.93 1.27
N HIS A 25 -2.08 14.75 1.75
CA HIS A 25 -0.71 14.23 1.66
C HIS A 25 -0.53 13.12 0.62
N GLY A 26 -1.61 12.68 -0.01
CA GLY A 26 -1.63 11.47 -0.83
C GLY A 26 -1.70 10.20 0.02
N ASP A 27 -1.63 9.05 -0.65
CA ASP A 27 -1.87 7.75 -0.02
C ASP A 27 -0.85 7.37 1.08
N VAL A 28 0.39 7.88 1.01
CA VAL A 28 1.48 7.51 1.92
C VAL A 28 1.68 8.56 2.99
N LEU A 29 1.21 8.27 4.20
CA LEU A 29 1.22 9.18 5.33
C LEU A 29 2.53 9.11 6.13
N PRO A 30 3.11 10.26 6.52
CA PRO A 30 4.22 10.31 7.48
C PRO A 30 3.81 9.83 8.86
N ARG A 31 4.66 9.02 9.50
CA ARG A 31 4.45 8.54 10.88
C ARG A 31 4.32 9.69 11.88
N THR A 32 4.97 10.83 11.64
CA THR A 32 4.86 12.02 12.48
C THR A 32 3.44 12.54 12.55
N ILE A 33 2.74 12.59 11.41
CA ILE A 33 1.32 13.00 11.31
C ILE A 33 0.43 11.99 12.03
N LEU A 34 0.62 10.69 11.78
CA LEU A 34 -0.15 9.63 12.46
C LEU A 34 0.08 9.60 13.98
N ALA A 35 1.31 9.88 14.42
CA ALA A 35 1.66 9.94 15.82
C ALA A 35 1.05 11.19 16.47
N GLN A 36 1.04 12.34 15.78
CA GLN A 36 0.35 13.56 16.23
C GLN A 36 -1.15 13.29 16.39
N GLY A 37 -1.78 12.66 15.39
CA GLY A 37 -3.20 12.34 15.38
C GLY A 37 -4.07 13.59 15.34
N PHE A 38 -5.29 13.46 15.85
CA PHE A 38 -6.31 14.52 15.82
C PHE A 38 -6.75 14.91 17.24
N GLU A 39 -7.61 15.91 17.34
CA GLU A 39 -8.22 16.32 18.60
C GLU A 39 -9.73 16.05 18.58
N LEU A 40 -10.26 15.51 19.68
CA LEU A 40 -11.69 15.28 19.87
C LEU A 40 -12.06 15.65 21.31
N ASP A 41 -13.05 16.52 21.48
CA ASP A 41 -13.50 17.03 22.78
C ASP A 41 -12.34 17.57 23.66
N GLY A 42 -11.36 18.27 23.07
CA GLY A 42 -10.18 18.78 23.78
C GLY A 42 -9.13 17.73 24.12
N GLN A 43 -9.28 16.49 23.65
CA GLN A 43 -8.34 15.39 23.90
C GLN A 43 -7.63 14.98 22.61
N ARG A 44 -6.30 14.90 22.68
CA ARG A 44 -5.49 14.38 21.56
C ARG A 44 -5.64 12.86 21.42
N VAL A 45 -5.91 12.42 20.21
CA VAL A 45 -6.06 11.01 19.82
C VAL A 45 -4.97 10.64 18.80
N PRO A 46 -3.81 10.14 19.25
CA PRO A 46 -2.81 9.55 18.35
C PRO A 46 -3.36 8.29 17.68
N LEU A 47 -2.81 7.91 16.51
CA LEU A 47 -3.20 6.69 15.79
C LEU A 47 -2.12 5.62 15.78
N VAL A 48 -0.87 5.93 16.12
CA VAL A 48 0.23 4.96 16.15
C VAL A 48 1.11 5.14 17.38
N SER A 49 1.85 4.09 17.71
CA SER A 49 2.90 4.13 18.73
C SER A 49 4.17 3.40 18.26
N ALA A 50 5.13 3.18 19.16
CA ALA A 50 6.27 2.29 18.87
C ALA A 50 5.84 0.82 18.75
N GLN A 51 4.64 0.47 19.23
CA GLN A 51 4.09 -0.87 19.26
C GLN A 51 3.10 -1.04 18.10
N GLY A 52 3.08 -2.24 17.51
CA GLY A 52 2.22 -2.56 16.35
C GLY A 52 0.74 -2.50 16.69
N ILE A 53 0.33 -3.07 17.81
CA ILE A 53 -1.05 -2.95 18.32
C ILE A 53 -1.15 -1.71 19.19
N PHE A 54 -2.05 -0.79 18.87
CA PHE A 54 -2.13 0.49 19.57
C PHE A 54 -3.55 0.86 20.03
N LYS A 55 -3.63 1.19 21.32
CA LYS A 55 -4.83 1.71 21.98
C LYS A 55 -4.53 3.10 22.58
N PRO A 56 -5.14 4.20 22.08
CA PRO A 56 -4.97 5.51 22.68
C PRO A 56 -5.61 5.56 24.07
N ARG A 57 -5.13 6.47 24.93
CA ARG A 57 -5.57 6.57 26.33
C ARG A 57 -7.05 6.91 26.49
N VAL A 58 -7.66 7.57 25.50
CA VAL A 58 -9.08 7.92 25.49
C VAL A 58 -10.00 6.69 25.34
N LEU A 59 -9.47 5.56 24.83
CA LEU A 59 -10.19 4.30 24.69
C LEU A 59 -9.96 3.37 25.87
N ALA A 60 -11.01 2.69 26.31
CA ALA A 60 -10.97 1.82 27.48
C ALA A 60 -10.27 0.48 27.18
N GLU A 61 -10.67 -0.19 26.09
CA GLU A 61 -10.48 -1.64 25.98
C GLU A 61 -9.90 -2.11 24.65
N ILE A 62 -10.49 -1.67 23.53
CA ILE A 62 -10.19 -2.17 22.20
C ILE A 62 -9.15 -1.24 21.53
N PRO A 63 -8.08 -1.78 20.90
CA PRO A 63 -7.15 -0.99 20.10
C PRO A 63 -7.86 -0.14 19.04
N LEU A 64 -7.26 0.98 18.66
CA LEU A 64 -7.71 1.77 17.52
C LEU A 64 -7.09 1.26 16.23
N SER A 65 -5.83 0.81 16.30
CA SER A 65 -5.05 0.45 15.13
C SER A 65 -4.10 -0.72 15.35
N ILE A 66 -3.73 -1.34 14.23
CA ILE A 66 -2.64 -2.30 14.10
C ILE A 66 -1.65 -1.78 13.05
N THR A 67 -0.37 -2.15 13.17
CA THR A 67 0.70 -1.59 12.33
C THR A 67 1.75 -2.65 12.02
N THR A 68 2.05 -2.81 10.74
CA THR A 68 3.18 -3.62 10.27
C THR A 68 4.33 -2.71 9.86
N ALA A 69 5.54 -3.02 10.31
CA ALA A 69 6.74 -2.26 9.98
C ALA A 69 7.32 -2.73 8.61
N PRO A 70 7.91 -1.82 7.82
CA PRO A 70 8.42 -2.10 6.46
C PRO A 70 9.60 -3.09 6.39
N ARG A 71 10.25 -3.36 7.53
CA ARG A 71 11.36 -4.32 7.70
C ARG A 71 11.11 -5.19 8.94
N GLY A 72 9.85 -5.53 9.20
CA GLY A 72 9.52 -6.50 10.23
C GLY A 72 10.01 -7.89 9.82
N PRO A 73 10.33 -8.79 10.77
CA PRO A 73 10.68 -10.19 10.49
C PRO A 73 9.49 -11.03 10.00
N TYR A 74 8.39 -10.36 9.65
CA TYR A 74 7.13 -10.93 9.21
C TYR A 74 6.79 -10.20 7.92
N ASP A 75 7.08 -10.80 6.78
CA ASP A 75 6.17 -10.63 5.65
C ASP A 75 4.83 -11.07 6.20
N ASP A 76 3.88 -10.15 6.36
CA ASP A 76 2.51 -10.53 6.70
C ASP A 76 2.08 -11.56 5.64
N ARG A 77 2.05 -12.83 6.04
CA ARG A 77 1.87 -13.93 5.12
C ARG A 77 0.44 -13.88 4.62
N VAL A 78 0.29 -14.15 3.34
CA VAL A 78 -1.01 -14.37 2.74
C VAL A 78 -1.43 -15.77 3.13
N ASN A 79 -2.67 -15.94 3.57
CA ASN A 79 -3.34 -17.18 3.24
C ASN A 79 -3.86 -17.02 1.80
N ASP A 80 -3.06 -17.46 0.82
CA ASP A 80 -3.37 -17.32 -0.62
C ASP A 80 -4.70 -17.99 -1.00
N GLU A 81 -5.19 -18.94 -0.19
CA GLU A 81 -6.47 -19.62 -0.41
C GLU A 81 -7.68 -18.78 0.03
N GLU A 82 -7.54 -17.90 1.02
CA GLU A 82 -8.66 -17.16 1.63
C GLU A 82 -8.64 -15.65 1.33
N GLY A 83 -7.54 -15.11 0.81
CA GLY A 83 -7.41 -13.68 0.53
C GLY A 83 -7.36 -12.81 1.79
N LEU A 84 -7.09 -13.41 2.96
CA LEU A 84 -7.08 -12.75 4.26
C LEU A 84 -5.65 -12.34 4.68
N LEU A 85 -5.55 -11.26 5.45
CA LEU A 85 -4.29 -10.77 6.01
C LEU A 85 -4.00 -11.50 7.33
N VAL A 86 -2.83 -12.10 7.46
CA VAL A 86 -2.38 -12.70 8.72
C VAL A 86 -1.54 -11.69 9.51
N TYR A 87 -1.95 -11.39 10.74
CA TYR A 87 -1.28 -10.43 11.62
C TYR A 87 -0.76 -11.13 12.88
N ARG A 88 0.54 -11.03 13.13
CA ARG A 88 1.19 -11.70 14.27
C ARG A 88 0.77 -11.10 15.61
N TYR A 89 0.69 -11.96 16.61
CA TYR A 89 0.54 -11.54 17.99
C TYR A 89 1.66 -10.59 18.42
N ARG A 90 1.35 -9.76 19.41
CA ARG A 90 2.39 -9.11 20.18
C ARG A 90 3.08 -10.13 21.08
N GLY A 91 4.33 -10.44 20.75
CA GLY A 91 5.15 -11.39 21.50
C GLY A 91 4.56 -12.81 21.45
N THR A 92 4.95 -13.64 22.41
CA THR A 92 4.56 -15.05 22.48
C THR A 92 3.53 -15.34 23.56
N ASP A 93 3.04 -14.32 24.27
CA ASP A 93 2.02 -14.45 25.31
C ASP A 93 0.61 -14.19 24.72
N PRO A 94 -0.23 -15.22 24.55
CA PRO A 94 -1.60 -15.05 24.05
C PRO A 94 -2.48 -14.16 24.94
N MET A 95 -2.16 -14.06 26.23
CA MET A 95 -2.90 -13.30 27.23
C MET A 95 -2.40 -11.86 27.37
N HIS A 96 -1.38 -11.47 26.58
CA HIS A 96 -0.91 -10.10 26.56
C HIS A 96 -2.07 -9.14 26.29
N ARG A 97 -2.17 -8.05 27.08
CA ARG A 97 -3.32 -7.13 27.07
C ARG A 97 -3.72 -6.61 25.68
N ASP A 98 -2.74 -6.45 24.79
CA ASP A 98 -2.95 -5.96 23.43
C ASP A 98 -3.59 -7.05 22.55
N ASN A 99 -3.15 -8.31 22.67
CA ASN A 99 -3.76 -9.46 21.99
C ASN A 99 -5.18 -9.68 22.52
N ALA A 100 -5.39 -9.56 23.84
CA ALA A 100 -6.73 -9.58 24.44
C ALA A 100 -7.61 -8.41 23.96
N GLY A 101 -7.01 -7.26 23.61
CA GLY A 101 -7.69 -6.14 22.97
C GLY A 101 -8.19 -6.47 21.56
N LEU A 102 -7.36 -7.10 20.73
CA LEU A 102 -7.76 -7.57 19.39
C LEU A 102 -8.81 -8.68 19.44
N ARG A 103 -8.72 -9.61 20.39
CA ARG A 103 -9.73 -10.64 20.62
C ARG A 103 -11.10 -10.04 21.00
N ARG A 104 -11.12 -8.95 21.80
CA ARG A 104 -12.34 -8.17 22.05
C ARG A 104 -12.85 -7.46 20.81
N ALA A 105 -11.95 -6.93 19.97
CA ALA A 105 -12.33 -6.35 18.67
C ALA A 105 -13.05 -7.38 17.80
N MET A 106 -12.53 -8.60 17.72
CA MET A 106 -13.13 -9.73 17.01
C MET A 106 -14.53 -10.06 17.53
N GLN A 107 -14.66 -10.29 18.84
CA GLN A 107 -15.93 -10.68 19.47
C GLN A 107 -17.05 -9.62 19.28
N SER A 108 -16.68 -8.34 19.26
CA SER A 108 -17.63 -7.23 19.11
C SER A 108 -17.83 -6.77 17.66
N GLY A 109 -17.04 -7.29 16.72
CA GLY A 109 -16.98 -6.81 15.34
C GLY A 109 -16.61 -5.32 15.27
N THR A 110 -15.64 -4.89 16.09
CA THR A 110 -15.23 -3.49 16.18
C THR A 110 -14.15 -3.18 15.12
N PRO A 111 -14.36 -2.16 14.26
CA PRO A 111 -13.42 -1.84 13.19
C PRO A 111 -12.15 -1.18 13.74
N LEU A 112 -11.04 -1.44 13.06
CA LEU A 112 -9.73 -0.89 13.34
C LEU A 112 -9.19 -0.15 12.11
N VAL A 113 -8.08 0.57 12.30
CA VAL A 113 -7.21 1.04 11.22
C VAL A 113 -6.00 0.12 11.12
N TYR A 114 -5.66 -0.32 9.92
CA TYR A 114 -4.39 -1.00 9.64
C TYR A 114 -3.42 -0.05 8.95
N PHE A 115 -2.21 0.07 9.51
CA PHE A 115 -1.12 0.82 8.92
C PHE A 115 -0.07 -0.13 8.34
N PHE A 116 0.06 -0.11 7.02
CA PHE A 116 1.06 -0.89 6.30
C PHE A 116 2.30 -0.05 6.03
N GLY A 117 3.42 -0.39 6.66
CA GLY A 117 4.68 0.32 6.49
C GLY A 117 5.31 0.05 5.12
N VAL A 118 5.48 1.08 4.31
CA VAL A 118 6.10 0.97 2.97
C VAL A 118 7.59 1.33 2.98
N ALA A 119 7.98 2.24 3.86
CA ALA A 119 9.36 2.65 4.13
C ALA A 119 9.46 3.19 5.57
N PRO A 120 10.68 3.33 6.15
CA PRO A 120 10.83 3.84 7.51
C PRO A 120 10.10 5.17 7.71
N GLY A 121 9.10 5.18 8.60
CA GLY A 121 8.30 6.38 8.88
C GLY A 121 7.23 6.71 7.84
N LYS A 122 6.95 5.83 6.87
CA LYS A 122 5.98 6.02 5.78
C LYS A 122 4.98 4.87 5.77
N TYR A 123 3.69 5.18 5.82
CA TYR A 123 2.63 4.20 5.99
C TYR A 123 1.46 4.44 5.03
N LEU A 124 0.95 3.36 4.44
CA LEU A 124 -0.39 3.32 3.87
C LEU A 124 -1.39 3.05 5.01
N ALA A 125 -2.55 3.68 4.97
CA ALA A 125 -3.61 3.50 5.95
C ALA A 125 -4.81 2.80 5.30
N ILE A 126 -5.33 1.76 5.95
CA ILE A 126 -6.48 0.96 5.50
C ILE A 126 -7.52 0.91 6.60
N TRP A 127 -8.75 1.24 6.25
CA TRP A 127 -9.90 1.15 7.14
C TRP A 127 -11.20 1.00 6.32
N PRO A 128 -12.25 0.40 6.90
CA PRO A 128 -12.23 -0.34 8.15
C PRO A 128 -11.63 -1.74 7.98
N VAL A 129 -10.82 -2.18 8.96
CA VAL A 129 -10.39 -3.59 9.05
C VAL A 129 -10.97 -4.27 10.28
N PHE A 130 -11.14 -5.60 10.20
CA PHE A 130 -11.71 -6.41 11.27
C PHE A 130 -10.82 -7.59 11.59
N ILE A 131 -10.75 -7.95 12.86
CA ILE A 131 -10.23 -9.24 13.28
C ILE A 131 -11.37 -10.25 13.14
N VAL A 132 -11.15 -11.31 12.36
CA VAL A 132 -12.14 -12.36 12.07
C VAL A 132 -11.71 -13.75 12.48
N GLY A 133 -10.42 -13.92 12.78
CA GLY A 133 -9.85 -15.17 13.24
C GLY A 133 -8.77 -14.92 14.28
N ASP A 134 -8.51 -15.93 15.09
CA ASP A 134 -7.61 -15.87 16.22
C ASP A 134 -7.06 -17.28 16.49
N ASP A 135 -5.77 -17.47 16.20
CA ASP A 135 -5.05 -18.73 16.39
C ASP A 135 -3.95 -18.55 17.46
N PRO A 136 -4.22 -18.94 18.72
CA PRO A 136 -3.25 -18.86 19.80
C PRO A 136 -2.06 -19.82 19.64
N GLN A 137 -2.19 -20.89 18.85
CA GLN A 137 -1.11 -21.86 18.63
C GLN A 137 -0.13 -21.31 17.60
N ALA A 138 -0.64 -20.74 16.51
CA ALA A 138 0.16 -20.06 15.50
C ALA A 138 0.64 -18.66 15.93
N LEU A 139 0.05 -18.12 17.01
CA LEU A 139 0.27 -16.76 17.51
C LEU A 139 -0.08 -15.70 16.44
N GLU A 140 -1.25 -15.87 15.83
CA GLU A 140 -1.71 -15.09 14.68
C GLU A 140 -3.18 -14.70 14.79
N PHE A 141 -3.52 -13.54 14.25
CA PHE A 141 -4.87 -13.08 14.01
C PHE A 141 -5.13 -13.06 12.51
N THR A 142 -6.36 -13.36 12.11
CA THR A 142 -6.82 -13.19 10.74
C THR A 142 -7.55 -11.86 10.62
N VAL A 143 -7.14 -11.05 9.65
CA VAL A 143 -7.62 -9.69 9.42
C VAL A 143 -8.26 -9.59 8.04
N THR A 144 -9.40 -8.91 7.96
CA THR A 144 -10.11 -8.64 6.71
C THR A 144 -10.40 -7.16 6.55
N VAL A 145 -10.49 -6.70 5.31
CA VAL A 145 -10.96 -5.38 4.94
C VAL A 145 -12.41 -5.49 4.48
N ASP A 146 -13.27 -4.60 4.96
CA ASP A 146 -14.65 -4.49 4.48
C ASP A 146 -14.84 -3.19 3.70
N ASP A 147 -15.98 -3.08 3.05
CA ASP A 147 -16.37 -1.95 2.22
C ASP A 147 -16.51 -0.65 3.05
N PRO A 148 -16.13 0.51 2.51
CA PRO A 148 -16.35 1.80 3.15
C PRO A 148 -17.79 2.06 3.60
N SER A 149 -18.80 1.49 2.92
CA SER A 149 -20.21 1.52 3.34
C SER A 149 -20.45 0.87 4.71
N TYR A 150 -19.54 0.03 5.19
CA TYR A 150 -19.57 -0.46 6.56
C TYR A 150 -19.38 0.66 7.57
N VAL A 151 -18.61 1.71 7.27
CA VAL A 151 -18.44 2.85 8.18
C VAL A 151 -19.80 3.49 8.49
N ASP A 152 -20.65 3.66 7.46
CA ASP A 152 -22.02 4.15 7.63
C ASP A 152 -22.90 3.18 8.44
N TYR A 153 -22.77 1.88 8.19
CA TYR A 153 -23.45 0.86 8.98
C TYR A 153 -23.01 0.91 10.45
N TYR A 154 -21.71 0.96 10.72
CA TYR A 154 -21.14 1.04 12.07
C TYR A 154 -21.60 2.32 12.78
N ALA A 155 -21.65 3.45 12.07
CA ALA A 155 -22.21 4.70 12.57
C ALA A 155 -23.69 4.57 12.97
N ARG A 156 -24.45 3.67 12.34
CA ARG A 156 -25.89 3.42 12.61
C ARG A 156 -26.16 2.18 13.47
N LYS A 157 -25.14 1.36 13.77
CA LYS A 157 -25.25 0.17 14.63
C LYS A 157 -25.87 0.56 15.98
N GLY A 158 -26.97 -0.11 16.36
CA GLY A 158 -27.77 0.19 17.54
C GLY A 158 -28.96 1.14 17.35
N VAL A 159 -29.20 1.67 16.13
CA VAL A 159 -30.26 2.67 15.85
C VAL A 159 -31.36 2.15 14.90
N ARG A 160 -31.10 1.13 14.07
CA ARG A 160 -32.08 0.48 13.17
C ARG A 160 -31.99 -1.05 13.24
N LYS A 161 -33.05 -1.75 12.81
CA LYS A 161 -33.03 -3.22 12.61
C LYS A 161 -31.82 -3.60 11.75
N GLU A 162 -31.03 -4.51 12.26
CA GLU A 162 -29.80 -4.99 11.64
C GLU A 162 -30.09 -5.61 10.28
N SER A 163 -29.33 -5.25 9.25
CA SER A 163 -29.28 -6.01 8.00
C SER A 163 -28.35 -7.21 8.23
N PRO A 164 -28.84 -8.47 8.14
CA PRO A 164 -28.03 -9.66 8.40
C PRO A 164 -26.75 -9.69 7.55
N GLU A 165 -26.85 -9.29 6.28
CA GLU A 165 -25.77 -9.30 5.28
C GLU A 165 -24.54 -8.44 5.66
N LEU A 166 -24.66 -7.50 6.60
CA LEU A 166 -23.58 -6.61 7.07
C LEU A 166 -22.97 -7.04 8.41
N ARG A 167 -23.41 -8.17 8.99
CA ARG A 167 -22.83 -8.69 10.24
C ARG A 167 -21.48 -9.37 9.96
N VAL A 168 -20.47 -9.02 10.76
CA VAL A 168 -19.11 -9.57 10.62
C VAL A 168 -19.11 -11.11 10.73
N ALA A 169 -19.98 -11.68 11.57
CA ALA A 169 -20.07 -13.12 11.81
C ALA A 169 -20.90 -13.91 10.78
N GLU A 170 -21.50 -13.28 9.77
CA GLU A 170 -22.39 -13.99 8.83
C GLU A 170 -21.61 -14.64 7.67
N PRO A 171 -21.90 -15.92 7.33
CA PRO A 171 -21.23 -16.64 6.25
C PRO A 171 -21.38 -15.96 4.88
N ALA A 172 -22.54 -15.35 4.61
CA ALA A 172 -22.80 -14.64 3.35
C ALA A 172 -21.88 -13.42 3.14
N ALA A 173 -21.38 -12.82 4.23
CA ALA A 173 -20.44 -11.70 4.17
C ALA A 173 -18.99 -12.15 4.00
N ALA A 174 -18.66 -13.44 4.21
CA ALA A 174 -17.29 -13.94 4.14
C ALA A 174 -16.71 -13.87 2.72
N GLY A 175 -17.45 -14.32 1.70
CA GLY A 175 -16.99 -14.29 0.30
C GLY A 175 -16.74 -12.87 -0.23
N ARG A 176 -17.66 -11.93 0.07
CA ARG A 176 -17.49 -10.50 -0.26
C ARG A 176 -16.24 -9.91 0.39
N ARG A 177 -16.04 -10.18 1.68
CA ARG A 177 -14.89 -9.66 2.43
C ARG A 177 -13.55 -10.22 1.94
N ALA A 178 -13.49 -11.52 1.62
CA ALA A 178 -12.32 -12.13 1.02
C ALA A 178 -11.95 -11.43 -0.31
N TYR A 179 -12.94 -11.19 -1.18
CA TYR A 179 -12.73 -10.47 -2.43
C TYR A 179 -12.22 -9.03 -2.20
N ILE A 180 -12.90 -8.24 -1.35
CA ILE A 180 -12.48 -6.86 -1.02
C ILE A 180 -11.07 -6.83 -0.42
N THR A 181 -10.75 -7.77 0.46
CA THR A 181 -9.43 -7.87 1.11
C THR A 181 -8.34 -8.11 0.08
N THR A 182 -8.58 -9.03 -0.87
CA THR A 182 -7.66 -9.30 -1.99
C THR A 182 -7.42 -8.06 -2.85
N GLU A 183 -8.48 -7.35 -3.28
CA GLU A 183 -8.35 -6.14 -4.09
C GLU A 183 -7.62 -5.01 -3.36
N VAL A 184 -7.94 -4.78 -2.08
CA VAL A 184 -7.26 -3.78 -1.26
C VAL A 184 -5.78 -4.13 -1.15
N LYS A 185 -5.45 -5.39 -0.88
CA LYS A 185 -4.06 -5.84 -0.75
C LYS A 185 -3.28 -5.70 -2.06
N GLN A 186 -3.86 -6.06 -3.19
CA GLN A 186 -3.23 -5.86 -4.50
C GLN A 186 -2.89 -4.38 -4.71
N ARG A 187 -3.84 -3.48 -4.41
CA ARG A 187 -3.60 -2.03 -4.46
C ARG A 187 -2.52 -1.57 -3.49
N LEU A 188 -2.43 -2.13 -2.28
CA LEU A 188 -1.36 -1.83 -1.32
C LEU A 188 0.02 -2.23 -1.86
N HIS A 189 0.14 -3.42 -2.44
CA HIS A 189 1.39 -3.88 -3.02
C HIS A 189 1.81 -3.01 -4.20
N GLN A 190 0.89 -2.66 -5.09
CA GLN A 190 1.15 -1.75 -6.21
C GLN A 190 1.58 -0.35 -5.72
N ARG A 191 0.88 0.22 -4.72
CA ARG A 191 1.23 1.51 -4.12
C ARG A 191 2.59 1.48 -3.41
N SER A 192 2.87 0.41 -2.68
CA SER A 192 4.15 0.17 -1.99
C SER A 192 5.30 0.06 -2.98
N PHE A 193 5.15 -0.75 -4.03
CA PHE A 193 6.10 -0.86 -5.13
C PHE A 193 6.36 0.49 -5.77
N ARG A 194 5.29 1.21 -6.14
CA ARG A 194 5.40 2.54 -6.73
C ARG A 194 6.19 3.49 -5.86
N PHE A 195 5.84 3.57 -4.56
CA PHE A 195 6.55 4.42 -3.62
C PHE A 195 8.05 4.09 -3.57
N LYS A 196 8.40 2.82 -3.39
CA LYS A 196 9.79 2.35 -3.27
C LYS A 196 10.60 2.63 -4.54
N VAL A 197 10.02 2.41 -5.71
CA VAL A 197 10.67 2.71 -7.00
C VAL A 197 10.89 4.21 -7.14
N LEU A 198 9.88 5.05 -6.93
CA LEU A 198 10.07 6.50 -7.05
C LEU A 198 11.10 7.02 -6.05
N GLU A 199 11.08 6.54 -4.80
CA GLU A 199 12.08 6.91 -3.79
C GLU A 199 13.50 6.52 -4.22
N ALA A 200 13.70 5.31 -4.77
CA ALA A 200 15.00 4.84 -5.25
C ALA A 200 15.58 5.71 -6.38
N TYR A 201 14.70 6.26 -7.23
CA TYR A 201 15.08 7.18 -8.30
C TYR A 201 15.14 8.65 -7.86
N ARG A 202 14.79 8.97 -6.60
CA ARG A 202 14.67 10.34 -6.07
C ARG A 202 13.59 11.15 -6.77
N GLU A 203 12.42 10.53 -6.95
CA GLU A 203 11.20 11.16 -7.44
C GLU A 203 11.39 11.83 -8.80
N GLN A 204 12.14 11.17 -9.69
CA GLN A 204 12.36 11.67 -11.04
C GLN A 204 12.27 10.57 -12.10
N CYS A 205 11.82 10.93 -13.30
CA CYS A 205 11.83 10.04 -14.45
C CYS A 205 13.26 9.59 -14.79
N ALA A 206 13.45 8.29 -14.99
CA ALA A 206 14.72 7.67 -15.32
C ALA A 206 15.24 8.04 -16.71
N LEU A 207 14.33 8.46 -17.61
CA LEU A 207 14.66 8.87 -18.98
C LEU A 207 14.83 10.39 -19.09
N CYS A 208 13.80 11.17 -18.76
CA CYS A 208 13.83 12.64 -18.96
C CYS A 208 14.09 13.48 -17.71
N ARG A 209 14.24 12.86 -16.53
CA ARG A 209 14.50 13.55 -15.25
C ARG A 209 13.41 14.50 -14.76
N LEU A 210 12.20 14.42 -15.32
CA LEU A 210 11.01 15.13 -14.81
C LEU A 210 10.79 14.82 -13.32
N ARG A 211 10.56 15.83 -12.48
CA ARG A 211 10.46 15.71 -11.01
C ARG A 211 9.09 16.02 -10.42
N HIS A 212 8.03 15.78 -11.18
CA HIS A 212 6.65 15.95 -10.73
C HIS A 212 6.07 14.58 -10.41
N VAL A 213 5.99 14.22 -9.13
CA VAL A 213 5.59 12.88 -8.66
C VAL A 213 4.21 12.47 -9.19
N GLU A 214 3.32 13.43 -9.39
CA GLU A 214 1.97 13.27 -9.93
C GLU A 214 1.98 12.78 -11.39
N LEU A 215 3.06 13.08 -12.11
CA LEU A 215 3.30 12.67 -13.50
C LEU A 215 4.18 11.43 -13.62
N LEU A 216 4.61 10.83 -12.49
CA LEU A 216 5.47 9.65 -12.45
C LEU A 216 4.68 8.38 -12.09
N ASP A 217 5.12 7.28 -12.67
CA ASP A 217 4.73 5.92 -12.36
C ASP A 217 5.97 5.07 -12.06
N ALA A 218 5.71 3.89 -11.49
CA ALA A 218 6.68 2.80 -11.46
C ALA A 218 6.29 1.79 -12.52
N ALA A 219 7.05 1.78 -13.62
CA ALA A 219 6.92 0.79 -14.67
C ALA A 219 7.67 -0.48 -14.26
N HIS A 220 7.07 -1.64 -14.50
CA HIS A 220 7.79 -2.89 -14.38
C HIS A 220 8.71 -3.09 -15.59
N ILE A 221 9.88 -3.69 -15.38
CA ILE A 221 10.74 -4.12 -16.49
C ILE A 221 10.14 -5.39 -17.10
N ILE A 222 9.90 -6.41 -16.26
CA ILE A 222 9.12 -7.61 -16.58
C ILE A 222 7.72 -7.40 -16.03
N PRO A 223 6.66 -7.43 -16.87
CA PRO A 223 5.28 -7.21 -16.44
C PRO A 223 4.89 -8.10 -15.26
N ASP A 224 4.05 -7.59 -14.37
CA ASP A 224 3.58 -8.29 -13.17
C ASP A 224 2.72 -9.54 -13.47
N SER A 225 2.24 -9.67 -14.72
CA SER A 225 1.56 -10.85 -15.23
C SER A 225 2.50 -12.02 -15.58
N GLU A 226 3.82 -11.78 -15.66
CA GLU A 226 4.80 -12.79 -16.04
C GLU A 226 5.45 -13.45 -14.79
N PRO A 227 5.99 -14.69 -14.90
CA PRO A 227 6.57 -15.42 -13.77
C PRO A 227 7.65 -14.65 -12.99
N ASP A 228 8.48 -13.85 -13.66
CA ASP A 228 9.56 -13.06 -13.05
C ASP A 228 9.16 -11.59 -12.82
N GLY A 229 7.86 -11.30 -12.87
CA GLY A 229 7.23 -9.97 -12.73
C GLY A 229 7.17 -9.42 -11.32
N GLU A 230 7.96 -9.94 -10.38
CA GLU A 230 7.89 -9.57 -8.97
C GLU A 230 8.03 -8.05 -8.76
N PRO A 231 7.24 -7.44 -7.86
CA PRO A 231 7.25 -6.00 -7.59
C PRO A 231 8.43 -5.59 -6.69
N VAL A 232 9.64 -5.88 -7.14
CA VAL A 232 10.90 -5.54 -6.48
C VAL A 232 11.57 -4.34 -7.16
N ILE A 233 12.30 -3.51 -6.41
CA ILE A 233 12.87 -2.26 -6.94
C ILE A 233 13.76 -2.51 -8.17
N SER A 234 14.50 -3.62 -8.21
CA SER A 234 15.35 -4.01 -9.34
C SER A 234 14.57 -4.47 -10.59
N ASN A 235 13.25 -4.65 -10.48
CA ASN A 235 12.30 -4.83 -11.58
C ASN A 235 11.53 -3.52 -11.89
N GLY A 236 11.91 -2.38 -11.29
CA GLY A 236 11.16 -1.14 -11.38
C GLY A 236 11.93 0.02 -12.02
N LEU A 237 11.24 0.77 -12.88
CA LEU A 237 11.70 2.02 -13.46
C LEU A 237 10.76 3.16 -13.05
N ALA A 238 11.30 4.25 -12.49
CA ALA A 238 10.52 5.46 -12.29
C ALA A 238 10.39 6.18 -13.65
N LEU A 239 9.22 6.18 -14.28
CA LEU A 239 9.01 6.79 -15.60
C LEU A 239 7.87 7.82 -15.54
N CYS A 240 7.94 8.87 -16.37
CA CYS A 240 6.75 9.73 -16.52
C CYS A 240 5.69 9.02 -17.37
N LYS A 241 4.44 9.50 -17.33
CA LYS A 241 3.30 8.90 -18.06
C LYS A 241 3.60 8.58 -19.53
N LEU A 242 4.25 9.51 -20.24
CA LEU A 242 4.62 9.31 -21.64
C LEU A 242 5.65 8.19 -21.81
N HIS A 243 6.70 8.22 -21.00
CA HIS A 243 7.79 7.24 -21.09
C HIS A 243 7.39 5.85 -20.63
N HIS A 244 6.52 5.77 -19.65
CA HIS A 244 5.91 4.53 -19.21
C HIS A 244 5.16 3.88 -20.38
N ALA A 245 4.23 4.61 -21.00
CA ALA A 245 3.48 4.11 -22.14
C ALA A 245 4.39 3.75 -23.33
N ALA A 246 5.41 4.55 -23.62
CA ALA A 246 6.35 4.28 -24.71
C ALA A 246 7.18 3.00 -24.46
N TYR A 247 7.61 2.75 -23.23
CA TYR A 247 8.35 1.55 -22.86
C TYR A 247 7.47 0.30 -22.86
N ASP A 248 6.25 0.41 -22.36
CA ASP A 248 5.30 -0.71 -22.30
C ASP A 248 4.87 -1.18 -23.69
N ASN A 249 4.74 -0.25 -24.63
CA ASN A 249 4.34 -0.52 -26.02
C ASN A 249 5.53 -0.66 -26.98
N PHE A 250 6.75 -0.86 -26.46
CA PHE A 250 7.95 -1.11 -27.26
C PHE A 250 8.28 0.01 -28.28
N PHE A 251 7.92 1.26 -28.00
CA PHE A 251 8.44 2.40 -28.76
C PHE A 251 9.91 2.69 -28.43
N LEU A 252 10.36 2.25 -27.24
CA LEU A 252 11.77 2.27 -26.84
C LEU A 252 12.11 1.01 -26.04
N GLY A 253 13.35 0.57 -26.18
CA GLY A 253 13.97 -0.49 -25.39
C GLY A 253 15.13 0.05 -24.54
N ILE A 254 15.49 -0.70 -23.50
CA ILE A 254 16.65 -0.40 -22.65
C ILE A 254 17.52 -1.65 -22.61
N ARG A 255 18.75 -1.53 -23.08
CA ARG A 255 19.75 -2.59 -23.08
C ARG A 255 20.23 -2.91 -21.65
N PRO A 256 20.76 -4.11 -21.39
CA PRO A 256 21.32 -4.49 -20.08
C PRO A 256 22.48 -3.58 -19.60
N ASP A 257 23.17 -2.92 -20.53
CA ASP A 257 24.22 -1.93 -20.26
C ASP A 257 23.67 -0.51 -20.05
N TYR A 258 22.35 -0.38 -19.91
CA TYR A 258 21.57 0.83 -19.68
C TYR A 258 21.52 1.82 -20.86
N GLN A 259 21.89 1.39 -22.07
CA GLN A 259 21.69 2.19 -23.27
C GLN A 259 20.23 2.17 -23.71
N ILE A 260 19.72 3.33 -24.12
CA ILE A 260 18.35 3.51 -24.59
C ILE A 260 18.34 3.40 -26.11
N GLU A 261 17.42 2.61 -26.64
CA GLU A 261 17.18 2.48 -28.08
C GLU A 261 15.73 2.83 -28.38
N VAL A 262 15.50 3.66 -29.39
CA VAL A 262 14.15 4.02 -29.85
C VAL A 262 13.89 3.26 -31.15
N ARG A 263 12.66 2.76 -31.32
CA ARG A 263 12.27 1.98 -32.50
C ARG A 263 12.49 2.79 -33.79
N GLN A 264 12.94 2.12 -34.85
CA GLN A 264 13.43 2.79 -36.05
C GLN A 264 12.35 3.58 -36.80
N ASP A 265 11.14 3.03 -36.93
CA ASP A 265 9.97 3.71 -37.52
C ASP A 265 9.62 5.01 -36.76
N VAL A 266 9.69 4.97 -35.43
CA VAL A 266 9.47 6.13 -34.56
C VAL A 266 10.54 7.18 -34.78
N LEU A 267 11.80 6.81 -35.08
CA LEU A 267 12.86 7.77 -35.39
C LEU A 267 12.60 8.47 -36.74
N GLU A 268 12.11 7.73 -37.73
CA GLU A 268 11.88 8.21 -39.11
C GLU A 268 10.62 9.07 -39.28
N GLU A 269 9.65 8.99 -38.37
CA GLU A 269 8.38 9.73 -38.44
C GLU A 269 8.57 11.28 -38.47
N GLU A 270 7.72 12.01 -39.18
CA GLU A 270 7.71 13.48 -39.10
C GLU A 270 6.80 13.96 -37.98
N ASP A 271 7.39 14.54 -36.93
CA ASP A 271 6.66 14.82 -35.70
C ASP A 271 6.84 16.20 -35.09
N GLY A 272 5.88 16.52 -34.22
CA GLY A 272 5.91 17.67 -33.33
C GLY A 272 7.04 17.62 -32.29
N PRO A 273 7.26 18.74 -31.57
CA PRO A 273 8.37 18.89 -30.63
C PRO A 273 8.34 17.85 -29.49
N MET A 274 7.16 17.38 -29.09
CA MET A 274 7.02 16.37 -28.03
C MET A 274 7.63 15.03 -28.43
N LEU A 275 7.39 14.49 -29.63
CA LEU A 275 8.02 13.23 -30.01
C LEU A 275 9.51 13.41 -30.28
N ARG A 276 9.88 14.52 -30.95
CA ARG A 276 11.29 14.84 -31.25
C ARG A 276 12.16 14.92 -29.99
N HIS A 277 11.78 15.75 -29.02
CA HIS A 277 12.58 15.98 -27.83
C HIS A 277 12.23 15.04 -26.68
N GLY A 278 10.97 14.63 -26.59
CA GLY A 278 10.48 13.76 -25.53
C GLY A 278 10.81 12.29 -25.75
N LEU A 279 10.90 11.81 -26.99
CA LEU A 279 11.13 10.38 -27.27
C LEU A 279 12.36 10.15 -28.16
N LYS A 280 12.40 10.68 -29.38
CA LYS A 280 13.50 10.44 -30.33
C LYS A 280 14.86 10.87 -29.77
N GLY A 281 14.89 12.01 -29.08
CA GLY A 281 16.09 12.54 -28.43
C GLY A 281 16.65 11.67 -27.30
N LEU A 282 15.94 10.62 -26.85
CA LEU A 282 16.46 9.66 -25.89
C LEU A 282 17.38 8.61 -26.52
N ASN A 283 17.29 8.41 -27.84
CA ASN A 283 18.02 7.36 -28.54
C ASN A 283 19.53 7.51 -28.37
N GLY A 284 20.23 6.42 -28.04
CA GLY A 284 21.67 6.42 -27.74
C GLY A 284 22.02 7.04 -26.37
N GLY A 285 21.02 7.55 -25.64
CA GLY A 285 21.19 8.02 -24.27
C GLY A 285 21.41 6.88 -23.28
N ARG A 286 21.64 7.24 -22.01
CA ARG A 286 21.75 6.29 -20.90
C ARG A 286 20.63 6.47 -19.90
N LEU A 287 20.05 5.36 -19.46
CA LEU A 287 19.11 5.32 -18.35
C LEU A 287 19.79 5.86 -17.08
N LEU A 288 19.10 6.76 -16.38
CA LEU A 288 19.48 7.10 -15.01
C LEU A 288 19.16 5.91 -14.11
N VAL A 289 20.14 5.43 -13.34
CA VAL A 289 19.94 4.35 -12.36
C VAL A 289 20.00 4.85 -10.91
N PRO A 290 19.36 4.15 -9.96
CA PRO A 290 19.50 4.42 -8.53
C PRO A 290 20.95 4.41 -8.02
N ARG A 291 21.18 5.17 -6.94
CA ARG A 291 22.50 5.25 -6.29
C ARG A 291 22.91 3.91 -5.65
N SER A 292 21.97 3.27 -4.94
CA SER A 292 22.18 1.95 -4.36
C SER A 292 22.29 0.90 -5.46
N ARG A 293 23.28 0.01 -5.36
CA ARG A 293 23.50 -1.05 -6.37
C ARG A 293 22.36 -2.07 -6.39
N GLU A 294 21.85 -2.45 -5.22
CA GLU A 294 20.76 -3.43 -5.06
C GLU A 294 19.42 -2.92 -5.64
N ALA A 295 19.26 -1.60 -5.71
CA ALA A 295 18.08 -0.96 -6.27
C ALA A 295 18.17 -0.71 -7.78
N ARG A 296 19.30 -1.03 -8.43
CA ARG A 296 19.43 -0.82 -9.87
C ARG A 296 18.59 -1.81 -10.66
N PRO A 297 18.13 -1.43 -11.86
CA PRO A 297 17.53 -2.38 -12.79
C PRO A 297 18.45 -3.57 -12.99
N ALA A 298 17.90 -4.75 -12.76
CA ALA A 298 18.57 -6.03 -12.95
C ALA A 298 18.91 -6.20 -14.44
N PRO A 299 20.20 -6.34 -14.82
CA PRO A 299 20.59 -6.50 -16.22
C PRO A 299 19.88 -7.67 -16.94
N GLU A 300 19.67 -8.78 -16.24
CA GLU A 300 18.97 -9.96 -16.71
C GLU A 300 17.50 -9.68 -17.08
N ARG A 301 16.81 -8.85 -16.30
CA ARG A 301 15.42 -8.44 -16.59
C ARG A 301 15.37 -7.49 -17.79
N LEU A 302 16.35 -6.59 -17.88
CA LEU A 302 16.48 -5.70 -19.03
C LEU A 302 16.78 -6.46 -20.31
N GLU A 303 17.63 -7.49 -20.27
CA GLU A 303 17.90 -8.36 -21.44
C GLU A 303 16.60 -8.97 -21.96
N VAL A 304 15.84 -9.66 -21.11
CA VAL A 304 14.57 -10.29 -21.49
C VAL A 304 13.60 -9.28 -22.10
N ARG A 305 13.40 -8.14 -21.43
CA ARG A 305 12.48 -7.10 -21.95
C ARG A 305 12.99 -6.47 -23.25
N TYR A 306 14.31 -6.35 -23.41
CA TYR A 306 14.94 -5.82 -24.61
C TYR A 306 14.84 -6.79 -25.80
N GLU A 307 14.95 -8.09 -25.57
CA GLU A 307 14.69 -9.11 -26.59
C GLU A 307 13.24 -9.04 -27.10
N MET A 308 12.26 -8.83 -26.20
CA MET A 308 10.87 -8.60 -26.60
C MET A 308 10.72 -7.33 -27.46
N PHE A 309 11.38 -6.23 -27.08
CA PHE A 309 11.42 -5.00 -27.88
C PHE A 309 12.02 -5.21 -29.27
N ARG A 310 13.06 -6.04 -29.40
CA ARG A 310 13.67 -6.35 -30.71
C ARG A 310 12.80 -7.24 -31.59
N ALA A 311 11.84 -7.94 -31.00
CA ALA A 311 10.93 -8.84 -31.69
C ALA A 311 9.58 -8.20 -32.06
N SER A 312 9.27 -7.01 -31.53
CA SER A 312 8.04 -6.25 -31.80
C SER A 312 8.14 -5.43 -33.09
#